data_AF-A0A094HA85-F1
#
_entry.id   AF-A0A094HA85-F1
#
_cell.length_a   1.000
_cell.length_b   1.000
_cell.length_c   1.000
_cell.angle_alpha   90.00
_cell.angle_beta   90.00
_cell.angle_gamma   90.00
#
_symmetry.space_group_name_H-M   'P 1'
#
loop_
_entity.id
_entity.type
_entity.pdbx_description
1 polymer ?
#
loop_
_entity_poly.entity_id
_entity_poly.type
_entity_poly.pdbx_seq_one_letter_code
_entity_poly.pdbx_strand_id
1 'polypeptide(L)'
;MYASSTGFLSSVHGVTHANRALLSLMLKERYGGELPPREQKFKLSLQGILTREEVWWTRYIREIGQLICTVYPAGIVNEKVSRLKIDSEWASGFGKNNDKEGLGLILSIKKVKNDPQMVKEALEGIVGDVNKVGKQKNWIGGREGWGMAIDIDIKEVNDF
;
A
#
# COMPACT_ATOMS: atom_id res chain seq x y z
N MET A 1 6.88 8.36 11.62
CA MET A 1 6.08 8.95 12.72
C MET A 1 6.74 10.20 13.31
N TYR A 2 7.96 10.12 13.85
CA TYR A 2 8.59 11.30 14.49
C TYR A 2 8.86 12.48 13.56
N ALA A 3 9.19 12.24 12.28
CA ALA A 3 9.45 13.30 11.31
C ALA A 3 8.32 14.34 11.18
N SER A 4 7.04 13.93 11.29
CA SER A 4 5.88 14.85 11.20
C SER A 4 5.26 15.25 12.54
N SER A 5 5.63 14.59 13.65
CA SER A 5 5.15 14.98 14.98
C SER A 5 6.12 15.92 15.71
N THR A 6 7.42 15.65 15.62
CA THR A 6 8.48 16.33 16.41
C THR A 6 9.71 16.70 15.58
N GLY A 7 9.84 16.19 14.35
CA GLY A 7 10.95 16.48 13.45
C GLY A 7 10.68 17.63 12.50
N PHE A 8 11.49 17.75 11.44
CA PHE A 8 11.45 18.87 10.50
C PHE A 8 10.06 19.17 9.89
N LEU A 9 9.21 18.15 9.70
CA LEU A 9 7.88 18.36 9.14
C LEU A 9 6.85 18.86 10.17
N SER A 10 7.20 18.89 11.47
CA SER A 10 6.30 19.39 12.52
C SER A 10 6.22 20.92 12.58
N SER A 11 7.22 21.62 12.03
CA SER A 11 7.24 23.09 11.95
C SER A 11 6.58 23.64 10.68
N VAL A 12 6.09 22.78 9.79
CA VAL A 12 5.41 23.21 8.55
C VAL A 12 4.03 23.77 8.90
N HIS A 13 3.83 25.06 8.61
CA HIS A 13 2.57 25.77 8.85
C HIS A 13 1.52 25.37 7.79
N GLY A 14 0.24 25.43 8.14
CA GLY A 14 -0.85 25.13 7.20
C GLY A 14 -1.15 23.64 6.98
N VAL A 15 -0.52 22.72 7.73
CA VAL A 15 -0.81 21.28 7.66
C VAL A 15 -1.59 20.85 8.90
N THR A 16 -2.80 20.31 8.70
CA THR A 16 -3.68 19.82 9.77
C THR A 16 -3.06 18.64 10.54
N HIS A 17 -3.52 18.41 11.77
CA HIS A 17 -3.10 17.24 12.55
C HIS A 17 -3.44 15.91 11.85
N ALA A 18 -4.59 15.84 11.17
CA ALA A 18 -4.96 14.69 10.35
C ALA A 18 -3.95 14.44 9.22
N ASN A 19 -3.57 15.46 8.44
CA ASN A 19 -2.58 15.32 7.38
C ASN A 19 -1.19 14.91 7.92
N ARG A 20 -0.79 15.44 9.07
CA ARG A 20 0.46 15.02 9.74
C ARG A 20 0.40 13.57 10.20
N ALA A 21 -0.74 13.11 10.70
CA ALA A 21 -0.96 11.73 11.11
C ALA A 21 -0.96 10.77 9.91
N LEU A 22 -1.63 11.14 8.81
CA LEU A 22 -1.61 10.42 7.53
C LEU A 22 -0.17 10.22 7.03
N LEU A 23 0.60 11.30 6.90
CA LEU A 23 2.01 11.25 6.48
C LEU A 23 2.86 10.39 7.44
N SER A 24 2.63 10.55 8.74
CA SER A 24 3.31 9.77 9.79
C SER A 24 3.13 8.27 9.61
N LEU A 25 1.88 7.85 9.38
CA LEU A 25 1.49 6.46 9.19
C LEU A 25 2.02 5.93 7.85
N MET A 26 1.79 6.63 6.74
CA MET A 26 2.29 6.21 5.42
C MET A 26 3.81 6.02 5.40
N LEU A 27 4.57 6.98 5.94
CA LEU A 27 6.03 6.88 6.00
C LEU A 27 6.49 5.74 6.90
N LYS A 28 5.84 5.54 8.05
CA LYS A 28 6.17 4.41 8.95
C LYS A 28 5.94 3.08 8.27
N GLU A 29 4.82 2.97 7.56
CA GLU A 29 4.40 1.75 6.93
C GLU A 29 5.37 1.37 5.78
N ARG A 30 5.95 2.37 5.07
CA ARG A 30 7.02 2.17 4.08
C ARG A 30 8.28 1.48 4.64
N TYR A 31 8.69 1.77 5.87
CA TYR A 31 9.92 1.21 6.47
C TYR A 31 9.69 -0.13 7.19
N GLY A 32 8.89 -1.03 6.60
CA GLY A 32 8.67 -2.39 7.13
C GLY A 32 7.64 -2.49 8.25
N GLY A 33 7.23 -1.37 8.84
CA GLY A 33 6.06 -1.30 9.70
C GLY A 33 6.13 -2.04 11.05
N GLU A 34 7.22 -2.71 11.36
CA GLU A 34 7.46 -3.25 12.69
C GLU A 34 7.71 -2.10 13.66
N LEU A 35 7.04 -2.15 14.81
CA LEU A 35 7.16 -1.15 15.85
C LEU A 35 7.46 -1.85 17.17
N PRO A 36 8.47 -1.38 17.93
CA PRO A 36 8.66 -1.88 19.28
C PRO A 36 7.41 -1.59 20.11
N PRO A 37 7.09 -2.43 21.12
CA PRO A 37 5.83 -2.33 21.87
C PRO A 37 5.50 -0.93 22.40
N ARG A 38 6.52 -0.14 22.77
CA ARG A 38 6.37 1.25 23.24
C ARG A 38 5.74 2.19 22.21
N GLU A 39 5.98 1.97 20.92
CA GLU A 39 5.53 2.82 19.82
C GLU A 39 4.10 2.49 19.37
N GLN A 40 3.56 1.35 19.82
CA GLN A 40 2.20 0.93 19.45
C GLN A 40 1.15 1.91 19.97
N LYS A 41 1.32 2.40 21.21
CA LYS A 41 0.42 3.42 21.78
C LYS A 41 0.42 4.69 20.94
N PHE A 42 1.60 5.16 20.53
CA PHE A 42 1.71 6.36 19.71
C PHE A 42 1.06 6.18 18.32
N LYS A 43 1.27 5.01 17.69
CA LYS A 43 0.55 4.65 16.45
C LYS A 43 -0.96 4.67 16.65
N LEU A 44 -1.48 4.07 17.72
CA LEU A 44 -2.91 4.06 18.01
C LEU A 44 -3.47 5.47 18.24
N SER A 45 -2.72 6.34 18.93
CA SER A 45 -3.10 7.74 19.09
C SER A 45 -3.17 8.49 17.75
N LEU A 46 -2.21 8.27 16.84
CA LEU A 46 -2.24 8.85 15.50
C LEU A 46 -3.44 8.35 14.69
N GLN A 47 -3.75 7.05 14.77
CA GLN A 47 -4.93 6.48 14.13
C GLN A 47 -6.24 7.02 14.70
N GLY A 48 -6.28 7.36 16.00
CA GLY A 48 -7.45 7.96 16.65
C GLY A 48 -7.79 9.38 16.18
N ILE A 49 -6.87 10.06 15.50
CA ILE A 49 -7.12 11.37 14.86
C ILE A 49 -7.87 11.19 13.52
N LEU A 50 -7.76 10.01 12.93
CA LEU A 50 -8.21 9.73 11.56
C LEU A 50 -9.50 8.91 11.57
N THR A 51 -10.25 9.01 10.48
CA THR A 51 -11.35 8.10 10.18
C THR A 51 -10.82 6.70 9.88
N ARG A 52 -11.68 5.68 10.05
CA ARG A 52 -11.33 4.29 9.70
C ARG A 52 -10.93 4.15 8.22
N GLU A 53 -11.56 4.95 7.36
CA GLU A 53 -11.26 5.09 5.94
C GLU A 53 -9.84 5.59 5.69
N GLU A 54 -9.47 6.73 6.25
CA GLU A 54 -8.13 7.30 6.14
C GLU A 54 -7.05 6.32 6.62
N VAL A 55 -7.31 5.62 7.73
CA VAL A 55 -6.39 4.59 8.24
C VAL A 55 -6.26 3.42 7.27
N TRP A 56 -7.36 2.99 6.63
CA TRP A 56 -7.31 1.91 5.64
C TRP A 56 -6.50 2.35 4.41
N TRP A 57 -6.72 3.56 3.90
CA TRP A 57 -5.96 4.12 2.77
C TRP A 57 -4.46 4.19 3.06
N THR A 58 -4.04 4.51 4.30
CA THR A 58 -2.62 4.49 4.67
C THR A 58 -2.00 3.10 4.59
N ARG A 59 -2.78 2.04 4.88
CA ARG A 59 -2.34 0.65 4.73
C ARG A 59 -2.31 0.22 3.28
N TYR A 60 -3.29 0.62 2.48
CA TYR A 60 -3.30 0.33 1.06
C TYR A 60 -2.08 0.96 0.36
N ILE A 61 -1.85 2.26 0.56
CA ILE A 61 -0.73 2.99 -0.05
C ILE A 61 0.62 2.39 0.36
N ARG A 62 0.74 1.86 1.58
CA ARG A 62 1.92 1.12 2.02
C ARG A 62 2.22 -0.05 1.08
N GLU A 63 1.25 -0.95 0.91
CA GLU A 63 1.47 -2.20 0.18
C GLU A 63 1.79 -1.90 -1.29
N ILE A 64 1.12 -0.89 -1.88
CA ILE A 64 1.46 -0.40 -3.23
C ILE A 64 2.87 0.21 -3.28
N GLY A 65 3.25 0.99 -2.26
CA GLY A 65 4.61 1.53 -2.16
C GLY A 65 5.68 0.44 -2.07
N GLN A 66 5.42 -0.64 -1.33
CA GLN A 66 6.29 -1.80 -1.22
C GLN A 66 6.41 -2.55 -2.55
N LEU A 67 5.29 -2.70 -3.28
CA LEU A 67 5.24 -3.25 -4.63
C LEU A 67 6.14 -2.47 -5.59
N ILE A 68 5.99 -1.14 -5.63
CA ILE A 68 6.81 -0.27 -6.46
C ILE A 68 8.29 -0.36 -6.06
N CYS A 69 8.60 -0.35 -4.76
CA CYS A 69 9.99 -0.45 -4.27
C CYS A 69 10.63 -1.81 -4.60
N THR A 70 9.85 -2.86 -4.79
CA THR A 70 10.36 -4.18 -5.18
C THR A 70 10.82 -4.19 -6.63
N VAL A 71 10.08 -3.52 -7.51
CA VAL A 71 10.52 -3.31 -8.89
C VAL A 71 11.64 -2.28 -8.96
N TYR A 72 11.54 -1.17 -8.22
CA TYR A 72 12.49 -0.06 -8.24
C TYR A 72 13.13 0.21 -6.86
N PRO A 73 14.07 -0.63 -6.39
CA PRO A 73 14.67 -0.47 -5.06
C PRO A 73 15.38 0.86 -4.85
N ALA A 74 16.02 1.38 -5.90
CA ALA A 74 16.69 2.68 -5.88
C ALA A 74 15.72 3.87 -6.02
N GLY A 75 14.43 3.61 -6.27
CA GLY A 75 13.42 4.66 -6.54
C GLY A 75 13.61 5.39 -7.87
N ILE A 76 14.47 4.89 -8.75
CA ILE A 76 14.75 5.49 -10.06
C ILE A 76 13.88 4.80 -11.10
N VAL A 77 12.92 5.53 -11.67
CA VAL A 77 12.09 5.08 -12.78
C VAL A 77 12.60 5.75 -14.05
N ASN A 78 13.03 4.95 -15.03
CA ASN A 78 13.38 5.45 -16.35
C ASN A 78 12.16 5.28 -17.27
N GLU A 79 11.54 6.39 -17.68
CA GLU A 79 10.34 6.37 -18.53
C GLU A 79 10.57 5.66 -19.87
N LYS A 80 11.80 5.71 -20.42
CA LYS A 80 12.15 5.03 -21.68
C LYS A 80 12.26 3.52 -21.52
N VAL A 81 12.48 3.04 -20.29
CA VAL A 81 12.70 1.62 -19.96
C VAL A 81 11.88 1.28 -18.72
N SER A 82 10.59 1.62 -18.74
CA SER A 82 9.69 1.23 -17.66
C SER A 82 9.66 -0.29 -17.54
N ARG A 83 9.66 -0.79 -16.31
CA ARG A 83 9.60 -2.23 -15.96
C ARG A 83 8.24 -2.64 -15.39
N LEU A 84 7.40 -1.68 -15.03
CA LEU A 84 6.09 -1.89 -14.41
C LEU A 84 5.10 -0.86 -14.93
N LYS A 85 3.92 -1.33 -15.32
CA LYS A 85 2.73 -0.53 -15.55
C LYS A 85 1.65 -1.00 -14.57
N ILE A 86 1.01 -0.04 -13.90
CA ILE A 86 -0.07 -0.29 -12.94
C ILE A 86 -1.31 0.35 -13.52
N ASP A 87 -2.30 -0.46 -13.84
CA ASP A 87 -3.64 -0.02 -14.20
C ASP A 87 -4.60 -0.34 -13.04
N SER A 88 -5.65 0.46 -12.88
CA SER A 88 -6.61 0.30 -11.79
C SER A 88 -8.03 0.59 -12.25
N GLU A 89 -8.98 -0.18 -11.74
CA GLU A 89 -10.40 0.03 -11.99
C GLU A 89 -11.27 -0.22 -10.76
N TRP A 90 -12.43 0.42 -10.75
CA TRP A 90 -13.52 0.08 -9.86
C TRP A 90 -14.21 -1.16 -10.39
N ALA A 91 -14.21 -2.25 -9.62
CA ALA A 91 -14.80 -3.51 -10.04
C ALA A 91 -15.71 -4.11 -8.96
N SER A 92 -16.60 -4.99 -9.42
CA SER A 92 -17.49 -5.80 -8.59
C SER A 92 -17.18 -7.28 -8.79
N GLY A 93 -17.82 -8.14 -8.01
CA GLY A 93 -17.59 -9.59 -8.10
C GLY A 93 -16.43 -10.08 -7.25
N PHE A 94 -15.97 -9.31 -6.25
CA PHE A 94 -14.93 -9.75 -5.34
C PHE A 94 -15.47 -10.60 -4.18
N GLY A 95 -14.58 -11.36 -3.55
CA GLY A 95 -14.91 -12.22 -2.41
C GLY A 95 -15.45 -13.59 -2.84
N LYS A 96 -15.70 -14.47 -1.86
CA LYS A 96 -16.11 -15.87 -2.17
C LYS A 96 -17.48 -15.99 -2.85
N ASN A 97 -18.35 -15.01 -2.61
CA ASN A 97 -19.72 -15.00 -3.13
C ASN A 97 -19.89 -14.01 -4.29
N ASN A 98 -18.80 -13.41 -4.78
CA ASN A 98 -18.81 -12.38 -5.82
C ASN A 98 -19.78 -11.21 -5.53
N ASP A 99 -19.91 -10.83 -4.25
CA ASP A 99 -20.88 -9.86 -3.74
C ASP A 99 -20.24 -8.54 -3.31
N LYS A 100 -18.93 -8.38 -3.50
CA LYS A 100 -18.18 -7.20 -3.05
C LYS A 100 -17.70 -6.34 -4.20
N GLU A 101 -17.75 -5.04 -3.95
CA GLU A 101 -17.12 -4.01 -4.78
C GLU A 101 -15.77 -3.59 -4.18
N GLY A 102 -14.89 -3.08 -5.04
CA GLY A 102 -13.55 -2.68 -4.61
C GLY A 102 -12.65 -2.25 -5.76
N LEU A 103 -11.35 -2.44 -5.55
CA LEU A 103 -10.30 -2.05 -6.49
C LEU A 103 -9.73 -3.28 -7.20
N GLY A 104 -9.84 -3.31 -8.52
CA GLY A 104 -9.08 -4.22 -9.37
C GLY A 104 -7.78 -3.56 -9.81
N LEU A 105 -6.66 -4.24 -9.64
CA LEU A 105 -5.34 -3.77 -10.08
C LEU A 105 -4.75 -4.74 -11.11
N ILE A 106 -4.24 -4.19 -12.20
CA ILE A 106 -3.50 -4.96 -13.21
C ILE A 106 -2.04 -4.49 -13.19
N LEU A 107 -1.15 -5.40 -12.80
CA LEU A 107 0.28 -5.18 -12.77
C LEU A 107 0.91 -5.81 -14.01
N SER A 108 1.26 -4.99 -14.99
CA SER A 108 1.99 -5.46 -16.16
C SER A 108 3.48 -5.29 -15.93
N ILE A 109 4.25 -6.38 -16.04
CA ILE A 109 5.70 -6.42 -15.86
C ILE A 109 6.35 -6.77 -17.19
N LYS A 110 7.40 -6.05 -17.60
CA LYS A 110 8.15 -6.41 -18.80
C LYS A 110 8.91 -7.72 -18.61
N LYS A 111 8.79 -8.63 -19.57
CA LYS A 111 9.54 -9.88 -19.58
C LYS A 111 11.02 -9.60 -19.83
N VAL A 112 11.87 -10.02 -18.89
CA VAL A 112 13.33 -9.93 -19.02
C VAL A 112 13.89 -11.33 -19.22
N LYS A 113 14.75 -11.50 -20.23
CA LYS A 113 15.43 -12.78 -20.47
C LYS A 113 16.39 -13.07 -19.30
N ASN A 114 16.24 -14.23 -18.67
CA ASN A 114 16.98 -14.65 -17.48
C ASN A 114 16.86 -13.66 -16.31
N ASP A 115 15.63 -13.25 -15.95
CA ASP A 115 15.34 -12.30 -14.86
C ASP A 115 16.14 -12.63 -13.57
N PRO A 116 17.28 -11.95 -13.35
CA PRO A 116 18.16 -12.29 -12.23
C PRO A 116 17.59 -11.78 -10.90
N GLN A 117 16.56 -10.93 -10.95
CA GLN A 117 15.91 -10.33 -9.80
C GLN A 117 14.64 -11.09 -9.38
N MET A 118 14.19 -12.07 -10.17
CA MET A 118 12.97 -12.85 -9.92
C MET A 118 11.80 -11.92 -9.54
N VAL A 119 11.60 -10.86 -10.35
CA VAL A 119 10.73 -9.73 -10.03
C VAL A 119 9.29 -10.21 -9.89
N LYS A 120 8.86 -11.13 -10.74
CA LYS A 120 7.52 -11.71 -10.69
C LYS A 120 7.29 -12.46 -9.37
N GLU A 121 8.20 -13.34 -9.00
CA GLU A 121 8.11 -14.14 -7.77
C GLU A 121 8.14 -13.24 -6.53
N ALA A 122 8.98 -12.20 -6.54
CA ALA A 122 9.01 -11.21 -5.47
C ALA A 122 7.69 -10.43 -5.35
N LEU A 123 7.06 -10.10 -6.48
CA LEU A 123 5.76 -9.41 -6.52
C LEU A 123 4.61 -10.31 -6.08
N GLU A 124 4.61 -11.60 -6.44
CA GLU A 124 3.59 -12.56 -5.99
C GLU A 124 3.51 -12.63 -4.46
N GLY A 125 4.65 -12.57 -3.77
CA GLY A 125 4.70 -12.49 -2.30
C GLY A 125 3.99 -11.25 -1.75
N ILE A 126 4.23 -10.09 -2.35
CA ILE A 126 3.67 -8.80 -1.93
C ILE A 126 2.19 -8.69 -2.29
N VAL A 127 1.77 -9.25 -3.43
CA VAL A 127 0.35 -9.34 -3.79
C VAL A 127 -0.44 -10.08 -2.71
N GLY A 128 0.16 -11.10 -2.10
CA GLY A 128 -0.41 -11.75 -0.92
C GLY A 128 -0.71 -10.78 0.22
N ASP A 129 0.16 -9.81 0.49
CA ASP A 129 0.01 -8.80 1.53
C ASP A 129 -1.01 -7.70 1.16
N VAL A 130 -1.01 -7.23 -0.09
CA VAL A 130 -2.04 -6.29 -0.57
C VAL A 130 -3.43 -6.95 -0.48
N ASN A 131 -3.56 -8.20 -0.92
CA ASN A 131 -4.80 -8.97 -0.82
C ASN A 131 -5.22 -9.20 0.64
N LYS A 132 -4.29 -9.23 1.61
CA LYS A 132 -4.67 -9.25 3.04
C LYS A 132 -5.35 -7.95 3.44
N VAL A 133 -4.93 -6.78 2.95
CA VAL A 133 -5.58 -5.50 3.24
C VAL A 133 -7.02 -5.47 2.71
N GLY A 134 -7.26 -6.09 1.55
CA GLY A 134 -8.58 -6.20 0.94
C GLY A 134 -9.56 -7.16 1.63
N LYS A 135 -9.07 -8.07 2.50
CA LYS A 135 -9.92 -9.05 3.18
C LYS A 135 -10.69 -8.43 4.34
N GLN A 136 -12.01 -8.63 4.38
CA GLN A 136 -12.92 -8.08 5.40
C GLN A 136 -12.50 -8.34 6.85
N LYS A 137 -11.91 -9.49 7.16
CA LYS A 137 -11.40 -9.78 8.51
C LYS A 137 -10.25 -8.85 8.96
N ASN A 138 -9.58 -8.21 8.01
CA ASN A 138 -8.42 -7.35 8.21
C ASN A 138 -8.76 -5.86 8.01
N TRP A 139 -10.01 -5.51 7.73
CA TRP A 139 -10.47 -4.13 7.62
C TRP A 139 -10.31 -3.36 8.95
N ILE A 140 -10.31 -2.03 8.87
CA ILE A 140 -10.12 -1.19 10.05
C ILE A 140 -11.37 -1.24 10.93
N GLY A 141 -11.25 -1.84 12.11
CA GLY A 141 -12.39 -2.17 12.98
C GLY A 141 -12.94 -3.58 12.79
N GLY A 142 -12.26 -4.44 12.01
CA GLY A 142 -12.66 -5.83 11.81
C GLY A 142 -13.81 -6.01 10.83
N ARG A 143 -14.66 -7.02 11.03
CA ARG A 143 -15.71 -7.42 10.06
C ARG A 143 -16.82 -6.37 9.88
N GLU A 144 -17.09 -5.60 10.93
CA GLU A 144 -18.02 -4.46 10.96
C GLU A 144 -17.27 -3.12 10.79
N GLY A 145 -16.00 -3.21 10.40
CA GLY A 145 -15.11 -2.09 10.17
C GLY A 145 -15.28 -1.48 8.78
N TRP A 146 -14.35 -0.60 8.46
CA TRP A 146 -14.25 0.02 7.13
C TRP A 146 -13.09 -0.58 6.35
N GLY A 147 -13.34 -0.91 5.09
CA GLY A 147 -12.33 -1.31 4.12
C GLY A 147 -12.98 -1.66 2.79
N MET A 148 -12.13 -1.93 1.81
CA MET A 148 -12.55 -2.24 0.45
C MET A 148 -11.97 -3.58 0.03
N ALA A 149 -12.67 -4.30 -0.86
CA ALA A 149 -12.06 -5.45 -1.50
C ALA A 149 -10.94 -4.98 -2.45
N ILE A 150 -9.90 -5.79 -2.58
CA ILE A 150 -8.81 -5.57 -3.52
C ILE A 150 -8.54 -6.90 -4.19
N ASP A 151 -8.37 -6.87 -5.50
CA ASP A 151 -7.84 -7.98 -6.26
C ASP A 151 -6.72 -7.49 -7.18
N ILE A 152 -5.74 -8.34 -7.41
CA ILE A 152 -4.55 -8.00 -8.19
C ILE A 152 -4.25 -9.12 -9.17
N ASP A 153 -4.15 -8.75 -10.44
CA ASP A 153 -3.67 -9.62 -11.51
C ASP A 153 -2.28 -9.20 -11.96
N ILE A 154 -1.36 -10.16 -12.09
CA ILE A 154 0.00 -9.93 -12.58
C ILE A 154 0.11 -10.51 -13.99
N LYS A 155 0.51 -9.66 -14.94
CA LYS A 155 0.74 -10.03 -16.34
C LYS A 155 2.19 -9.78 -16.74
N GLU A 156 2.82 -10.77 -17.36
CA GLU A 156 4.08 -10.56 -18.07
C GLU A 156 3.81 -10.15 -19.51
N VAL A 157 4.39 -9.04 -19.93
CA VAL A 157 4.21 -8.47 -21.27
C VAL A 157 5.56 -8.25 -21.93
N ASN A 158 5.61 -8.30 -23.27
CA ASN A 158 6.85 -7.97 -24.00
C ASN A 158 7.04 -6.45 -24.06
N ASP A 159 5.95 -5.68 -24.17
CA ASP A 159 5.90 -4.23 -24.15
C ASP A 159 4.57 -3.72 -23.56
N PHE A 160 4.48 -2.41 -23.27
CA PHE A 160 3.40 -1.76 -22.52
C PHE A 160 2.41 -0.96 -23.36
#